data_AF-A0A7S1YTR4-F1
#
_entry.id   AF-A0A7S1YTR4-F1
#
_cell.length_a   1.000
_cell.length_b   1.000
_cell.length_c   1.000
_cell.angle_alpha   90.00
_cell.angle_beta   90.00
_cell.angle_gamma   90.00
#
_symmetry.space_group_name_H-M   'P 1'
#
loop_
_entity.id
_entity.type
_entity.pdbx_description
1 polymer ?
#
loop_
_entity_poly.entity_id
_entity_poly.type
_entity_poly.pdbx_seq_one_letter_code
_entity_poly.pdbx_strand_id
1 'polypeptide(L)'
;ALDTLPFLLGLESPTSSMSLMLNENPTLHVIARNPGKKSFTVELPPYFNIHAVPIVESTQNTDELVFYTNGWDLYDKKYFPEGAESVPFLGNWEGNYLDFNGSVPPAKLYRTVIDLKKERLLDHSEVVPGLVMEFPTQDVLSPSILYCGAACTDGTSLPGVGICKIDVSKNTHDIWWAEHQIFTGETCSVAKQNGEKGSWLLTLLYDAGNERTSLGIFDSETFGDGPVGRVHLRHALTYGLHGSFEQSK
;
A
#
# COMPACT_ATOMS: atom_id res chain seq x y z
N ALA A 1 -12.82 -12.73 11.83
CA ALA A 1 -13.45 -12.89 13.16
C ALA A 1 -12.42 -12.65 14.27
N LEU A 2 -12.89 -12.26 15.46
CA LEU A 2 -12.06 -12.10 16.67
C LEU A 2 -12.63 -13.01 17.77
N ASP A 3 -11.82 -13.95 18.27
CA ASP A 3 -12.11 -14.68 19.50
C ASP A 3 -11.54 -13.91 20.70
N THR A 4 -12.40 -13.27 21.48
CA THR A 4 -11.93 -12.38 22.55
C THR A 4 -11.45 -13.13 23.78
N LEU A 5 -11.86 -14.40 23.98
CA LEU A 5 -11.64 -15.09 25.24
C LEU A 5 -10.15 -15.44 25.48
N PRO A 6 -9.41 -16.02 24.52
CA PRO A 6 -7.97 -16.32 24.70
C PRO A 6 -7.15 -15.07 24.99
N PHE A 7 -7.41 -13.97 24.30
CA PHE A 7 -6.77 -12.68 24.55
C PHE A 7 -7.06 -12.15 25.96
N LEU A 8 -8.33 -12.13 26.38
CA LEU A 8 -8.72 -11.63 27.70
C LEU A 8 -8.13 -12.45 28.86
N LEU A 9 -7.90 -13.74 28.63
CA LEU A 9 -7.25 -14.64 29.60
C LEU A 9 -5.72 -14.60 29.55
N GLY A 10 -5.12 -13.81 28.65
CA GLY A 10 -3.68 -13.72 28.47
C GLY A 10 -3.04 -14.99 27.89
N LEU A 11 -3.83 -15.83 27.22
CA LEU A 11 -3.36 -17.06 26.58
C LEU A 11 -2.79 -16.81 25.18
N GLU A 12 -3.30 -15.78 24.51
CA GLU A 12 -2.93 -15.43 23.14
C GLU A 12 -2.75 -13.92 22.97
N SER A 13 -1.98 -13.54 21.95
CA SER A 13 -1.88 -12.14 21.52
C SER A 13 -3.16 -11.71 20.78
N PRO A 14 -3.47 -10.40 20.70
CA PRO A 14 -4.65 -9.91 19.98
C PRO A 14 -4.74 -10.43 18.53
N THR A 15 -3.60 -10.47 17.83
CA THR A 15 -3.53 -10.91 16.43
C THR A 15 -3.67 -12.43 16.29
N SER A 16 -3.15 -13.19 17.26
CA SER A 16 -3.33 -14.65 17.30
C SER A 16 -4.78 -15.06 17.48
N SER A 17 -5.56 -14.22 18.18
CA SER A 17 -7.00 -14.46 18.38
C SER A 17 -7.88 -13.92 17.26
N MET A 18 -7.30 -13.50 16.14
CA MET A 18 -8.01 -13.04 14.94
C MET A 18 -7.84 -14.02 13.78
N SER A 19 -8.89 -14.13 12.97
CA SER A 19 -8.86 -14.85 11.69
C SER A 19 -9.40 -13.98 10.57
N LEU A 20 -8.78 -14.07 9.40
CA LEU A 20 -9.29 -13.51 8.16
C LEU A 20 -10.35 -14.46 7.58
N MET A 21 -11.60 -14.02 7.48
CA MET A 21 -12.68 -14.81 6.89
C MET A 21 -12.55 -14.81 5.37
N LEU A 22 -12.64 -15.99 4.75
CA LEU A 22 -12.50 -16.15 3.29
C LEU A 22 -13.84 -16.35 2.57
N ASN A 23 -14.90 -16.65 3.32
CA ASN A 23 -16.25 -16.88 2.83
C ASN A 23 -17.18 -15.67 2.97
N GLU A 24 -16.66 -14.53 3.41
CA GLU A 24 -17.41 -13.29 3.59
C GLU A 24 -16.83 -12.18 2.72
N ASN A 25 -17.70 -11.42 2.06
CA ASN A 25 -17.31 -10.28 1.26
C ASN A 25 -17.07 -9.05 2.16
N PRO A 26 -15.98 -8.28 1.93
CA PRO A 26 -15.75 -7.05 2.68
C PRO A 26 -16.85 -6.01 2.40
N THR A 27 -17.21 -5.25 3.44
CA THR A 27 -18.18 -4.15 3.34
C THR A 27 -17.46 -2.81 3.36
N LEU A 28 -17.63 -2.02 2.30
CA LEU A 28 -17.23 -0.62 2.27
C LEU A 28 -18.30 0.24 2.92
N HIS A 29 -17.94 0.99 3.95
CA HIS A 29 -18.81 1.97 4.59
C HIS A 29 -18.56 3.37 4.01
N VAL A 30 -19.51 3.89 3.23
CA VAL A 30 -19.48 5.25 2.69
C VAL A 30 -20.18 6.19 3.67
N ILE A 31 -19.38 6.89 4.47
CA ILE A 31 -19.88 7.78 5.52
C ILE A 31 -19.77 9.24 5.10
N ALA A 32 -20.92 9.92 5.03
CA ALA A 32 -20.94 11.33 4.70
C ALA A 32 -20.42 12.19 5.87
N ARG A 33 -19.42 13.03 5.61
CA ARG A 33 -18.80 13.91 6.63
C ARG A 33 -19.68 15.09 7.03
N ASN A 34 -20.57 15.53 6.14
CA ASN A 34 -21.49 16.63 6.41
C ASN A 34 -22.77 16.12 7.07
N PRO A 35 -23.21 16.72 8.19
CA PRO A 35 -24.48 16.37 8.82
C PRO A 35 -25.66 16.40 7.83
N GLY A 36 -26.55 15.40 7.92
CA GLY A 36 -27.76 15.31 7.10
C GLY A 36 -27.57 14.74 5.69
N LYS A 37 -26.36 14.37 5.30
CA LYS A 37 -26.11 13.58 4.07
C LYS A 37 -26.23 12.08 4.35
N LYS A 38 -26.78 11.33 3.39
CA LYS A 38 -26.99 9.88 3.52
C LYS A 38 -25.64 9.15 3.52
N SER A 39 -25.50 8.20 4.44
CA SER A 39 -24.43 7.20 4.44
C SER A 39 -25.00 5.87 3.97
N PHE A 40 -24.17 5.04 3.34
CA PHE A 40 -24.57 3.74 2.81
C PHE A 40 -23.41 2.76 2.83
N THR A 41 -23.69 1.50 2.57
CA THR A 41 -22.69 0.44 2.48
C THR A 41 -22.68 -0.16 1.08
N VAL A 42 -21.51 -0.60 0.64
CA VAL A 42 -21.33 -1.32 -0.62
C VAL A 42 -20.53 -2.58 -0.35
N GLU A 43 -21.00 -3.71 -0.84
CA GLU A 43 -20.23 -4.95 -0.80
C GLU A 43 -19.13 -4.91 -1.86
N LEU A 44 -17.92 -5.32 -1.47
CA LEU A 44 -16.75 -5.43 -2.34
C LEU A 44 -16.43 -6.91 -2.60
N PRO A 45 -15.75 -7.25 -3.71
CA PRO A 45 -15.26 -8.61 -3.90
C PRO A 45 -14.28 -9.02 -2.78
N PRO A 46 -14.08 -10.34 -2.53
CA PRO A 46 -13.10 -10.89 -1.60
C PRO A 46 -11.71 -10.27 -1.78
N TYR A 47 -11.33 -9.45 -0.80
CA TYR A 47 -10.11 -8.67 -0.80
C TYR A 47 -9.77 -8.32 0.65
N PHE A 48 -8.49 -8.33 1.00
CA PHE A 48 -8.03 -7.84 2.30
C PHE A 48 -7.31 -6.51 2.13
N ASN A 49 -7.91 -5.43 2.62
CA ASN A 49 -7.29 -4.11 2.62
C ASN A 49 -6.25 -3.96 3.72
N ILE A 50 -5.05 -3.49 3.36
CA ILE A 50 -3.98 -3.16 4.30
C ILE A 50 -3.83 -1.64 4.40
N HIS A 51 -3.58 -0.99 3.26
CA HIS A 51 -3.36 0.44 3.19
C HIS A 51 -4.39 1.12 2.28
N ALA A 52 -4.75 2.35 2.61
CA ALA A 52 -5.60 3.20 1.79
C ALA A 52 -4.83 4.47 1.44
N VAL A 53 -4.94 4.92 0.19
CA VAL A 53 -4.37 6.21 -0.20
C VAL A 53 -5.42 7.29 -0.01
N PRO A 54 -5.06 8.49 0.48
CA PRO A 54 -5.99 9.62 0.59
C PRO A 54 -6.56 10.13 -0.76
N ILE A 55 -6.17 9.54 -1.90
CA ILE A 55 -6.77 9.91 -3.19
C ILE A 55 -8.26 9.57 -3.16
N VAL A 56 -9.05 10.63 -3.17
CA VAL A 56 -10.43 10.59 -3.63
C VAL A 56 -10.50 11.49 -4.85
N GLU A 57 -10.42 10.90 -6.04
CA GLU A 57 -10.82 11.64 -7.23
C GLU A 57 -12.36 11.67 -7.19
N SER A 58 -12.92 12.81 -6.77
CA SER A 58 -14.19 13.21 -7.38
C SER A 58 -13.85 13.39 -8.84
N THR A 59 -14.27 12.46 -9.69
CA THR A 59 -14.17 12.69 -11.13
C THR A 59 -14.90 14.00 -11.44
N GLN A 60 -14.69 14.57 -12.63
CA GLN A 60 -15.50 15.71 -13.09
C GLN A 60 -17.02 15.43 -13.00
N ASN A 61 -17.40 14.16 -12.82
CA ASN A 61 -18.70 13.68 -12.41
C ASN A 61 -18.76 13.55 -10.87
N THR A 62 -19.49 14.45 -10.18
CA THR A 62 -19.66 14.45 -8.71
C THR A 62 -20.39 13.21 -8.15
N ASP A 63 -20.78 12.29 -9.01
CA ASP A 63 -21.58 11.12 -8.70
C ASP A 63 -20.75 9.85 -8.49
N GLU A 64 -19.43 9.92 -8.70
CA GLU A 64 -18.53 8.78 -8.51
C GLU A 64 -17.51 9.06 -7.42
N LEU A 65 -17.25 8.04 -6.62
CA LEU A 65 -16.16 8.02 -5.65
C LEU A 65 -15.08 7.07 -6.17
N VAL A 66 -13.91 7.60 -6.51
CA VAL A 66 -12.75 6.82 -6.94
C VAL A 66 -11.69 6.88 -5.85
N PHE A 67 -11.22 5.73 -5.41
CA PHE A 67 -10.15 5.63 -4.41
C PHE A 67 -9.24 4.44 -4.68
N TYR A 68 -8.05 4.46 -4.06
CA TYR A 68 -7.02 3.46 -4.26
C TYR A 68 -6.62 2.80 -2.94
N THR A 69 -6.48 1.49 -2.98
CA THR A 69 -6.19 0.66 -1.81
C THR A 69 -5.17 -0.40 -2.14
N ASN A 70 -4.27 -0.67 -1.20
CA ASN A 70 -3.29 -1.74 -1.31
C ASN A 70 -3.66 -2.91 -0.40
N GLY A 71 -3.52 -4.14 -0.88
CA GLY A 71 -3.84 -5.33 -0.10
C GLY A 71 -3.77 -6.64 -0.89
N TRP A 72 -4.42 -7.69 -0.39
CA TRP A 72 -4.31 -9.05 -0.93
C TRP A 72 -5.55 -9.50 -1.70
N ASP A 73 -5.28 -10.23 -2.78
CA ASP A 73 -6.29 -10.93 -3.57
C ASP A 73 -6.71 -12.24 -2.86
N LEU A 74 -7.91 -12.27 -2.27
CA LEU A 74 -8.38 -13.48 -1.56
C LEU A 74 -8.82 -14.60 -2.51
N TYR A 75 -8.82 -14.36 -3.82
CA TYR A 75 -9.00 -15.42 -4.81
C TYR A 75 -7.73 -16.21 -5.10
N ASP A 76 -6.55 -15.72 -4.69
CA ASP A 76 -5.29 -16.43 -4.93
C ASP A 76 -5.18 -17.71 -4.10
N LYS A 77 -5.45 -18.84 -4.74
CA LYS A 77 -5.48 -20.17 -4.09
C LYS A 77 -4.11 -20.67 -3.65
N LYS A 78 -3.02 -20.02 -4.06
CA LYS A 78 -1.70 -20.30 -3.51
C LYS A 78 -1.62 -19.91 -2.03
N TYR A 79 -2.28 -18.83 -1.65
CA TYR A 79 -2.22 -18.26 -0.30
C TYR A 79 -3.53 -18.44 0.49
N PHE A 80 -4.66 -18.58 -0.21
CA PHE A 80 -6.00 -18.69 0.37
C PHE A 80 -6.69 -19.96 -0.15
N PRO A 81 -6.48 -21.12 0.50
CA PRO A 81 -6.94 -22.42 0.02
C PRO A 81 -8.44 -22.48 -0.25
N GLU A 82 -8.83 -23.17 -1.31
CA GLU A 82 -10.25 -23.39 -1.63
C GLU A 82 -10.94 -24.23 -0.54
N GLY A 83 -12.16 -23.82 -0.16
CA GLY A 83 -12.95 -24.49 0.88
C GLY A 83 -12.54 -24.16 2.32
N ALA A 84 -11.45 -23.41 2.54
CA ALA A 84 -11.14 -22.88 3.87
C ALA A 84 -12.13 -21.76 4.24
N GLU A 85 -12.69 -21.83 5.45
CA GLU A 85 -13.60 -20.78 5.96
C GLU A 85 -12.83 -19.53 6.39
N SER A 86 -11.63 -19.71 6.95
CA SER A 86 -10.77 -18.62 7.39
C SER A 86 -9.30 -19.04 7.38
N VAL A 87 -8.41 -18.05 7.45
CA VAL A 87 -6.97 -18.23 7.67
C VAL A 87 -6.53 -17.38 8.86
N PRO A 88 -5.38 -17.70 9.49
CA PRO A 88 -4.84 -16.87 10.56
C PRO A 88 -4.66 -15.41 10.12
N PHE A 89 -4.97 -14.48 11.02
CA PHE A 89 -4.78 -13.05 10.76
C PHE A 89 -3.30 -12.64 10.85
N LEU A 90 -3.00 -11.46 10.28
CA LEU A 90 -1.69 -10.79 10.30
C LEU A 90 -0.94 -11.03 11.62
N GLY A 91 0.32 -11.46 11.55
CA GLY A 91 1.16 -11.68 12.72
C GLY A 91 1.09 -13.09 13.33
N ASN A 92 0.21 -13.97 12.83
CA ASN A 92 0.26 -15.41 13.13
C ASN A 92 1.01 -16.22 12.05
N TRP A 93 1.77 -15.55 11.19
CA TRP A 93 2.70 -16.23 10.29
C TRP A 93 3.94 -16.60 11.11
N GLU A 94 4.00 -17.87 11.51
CA GLU A 94 5.05 -18.39 12.40
C GLU A 94 6.45 -18.19 11.82
N GLY A 95 7.44 -17.95 12.70
CA GLY A 95 8.86 -17.94 12.34
C GLY A 95 9.61 -16.71 12.82
N ASN A 96 10.95 -16.78 12.72
CA ASN A 96 11.83 -15.64 13.00
C ASN A 96 11.92 -14.67 11.81
N TYR A 97 11.44 -15.09 10.63
CA TYR A 97 11.45 -14.33 9.39
C TYR A 97 10.21 -14.66 8.57
N LEU A 98 9.80 -13.71 7.72
CA LEU A 98 8.67 -13.88 6.83
C LEU A 98 8.98 -14.91 5.73
N ASP A 99 8.08 -15.86 5.51
CA ASP A 99 8.14 -16.78 4.36
C ASP A 99 7.40 -16.22 3.16
N PHE A 100 8.15 -15.56 2.28
CA PHE A 100 7.68 -15.03 1.01
C PHE A 100 7.35 -16.11 -0.04
N ASN A 101 7.78 -17.35 0.17
CA ASN A 101 7.55 -18.43 -0.80
C ASN A 101 6.17 -19.10 -0.66
N GLY A 102 5.46 -18.89 0.45
CA GLY A 102 4.15 -19.52 0.65
C GLY A 102 3.23 -18.88 1.69
N SER A 103 3.75 -18.16 2.69
CA SER A 103 2.92 -17.64 3.78
C SER A 103 2.49 -16.18 3.59
N VAL A 104 3.33 -15.35 2.96
CA VAL A 104 3.03 -13.93 2.73
C VAL A 104 2.42 -13.73 1.34
N PRO A 105 1.15 -13.34 1.22
CA PRO A 105 0.54 -13.05 -0.07
C PRO A 105 1.13 -11.76 -0.69
N PRO A 106 1.23 -11.68 -2.02
CA PRO A 106 1.67 -10.46 -2.70
C PRO A 106 0.64 -9.33 -2.49
N ALA A 107 1.12 -8.19 -2.03
CA ALA A 107 0.30 -6.98 -1.94
C ALA A 107 0.21 -6.29 -3.31
N LYS A 108 -1.01 -5.90 -3.68
CA LYS A 108 -1.34 -5.30 -4.97
C LYS A 108 -2.10 -4.00 -4.74
N LEU A 109 -1.98 -3.07 -5.69
CA LEU A 109 -2.73 -1.82 -5.67
C LEU A 109 -4.02 -1.96 -6.49
N TYR A 110 -5.15 -1.62 -5.89
CA TYR A 110 -6.47 -1.67 -6.47
C TYR A 110 -7.07 -0.28 -6.62
N ARG A 111 -7.78 -0.07 -7.72
CA ARG A 111 -8.67 1.07 -7.96
C ARG A 111 -10.09 0.61 -7.70
N THR A 112 -10.81 1.36 -6.87
CA THR A 112 -12.23 1.12 -6.58
C THR A 112 -13.07 2.32 -7.01
N VAL A 113 -14.18 2.06 -7.69
CA VAL A 113 -15.14 3.08 -8.13
C VAL A 113 -16.53 2.76 -7.62
N ILE A 114 -17.13 3.71 -6.92
CA ILE A 114 -18.49 3.62 -6.38
C ILE A 114 -19.39 4.64 -7.06
N ASP A 115 -20.57 4.20 -7.50
CA ASP A 115 -21.67 5.06 -7.94
C ASP A 115 -22.40 5.60 -6.70
N LEU A 116 -22.21 6.88 -6.40
CA LEU A 116 -22.81 7.53 -5.23
C LEU A 116 -24.33 7.69 -5.36
N LYS A 117 -24.87 7.72 -6.58
CA LYS A 117 -26.32 7.84 -6.83
C LYS A 117 -27.03 6.50 -6.72
N LYS A 118 -26.43 5.46 -7.28
CA LYS A 118 -26.98 4.09 -7.27
C LYS A 118 -26.51 3.26 -6.08
N GLU A 119 -25.62 3.81 -5.25
CA GLU A 119 -25.11 3.20 -4.02
C GLU A 119 -24.53 1.80 -4.27
N ARG A 120 -23.69 1.68 -5.31
CA ARG A 120 -23.16 0.37 -5.74
C ARG A 120 -21.74 0.47 -6.29
N LEU A 121 -21.05 -0.66 -6.27
CA LEU A 121 -19.76 -0.84 -6.91
C LEU A 121 -19.90 -0.74 -8.44
N LEU A 122 -18.99 0.01 -9.07
CA LEU A 122 -18.82 0.07 -10.52
C LEU A 122 -17.62 -0.75 -10.97
N ASP A 123 -16.51 -0.63 -10.25
CA ASP A 123 -15.23 -1.24 -10.61
C ASP A 123 -14.38 -1.49 -9.36
N HIS A 124 -13.66 -2.60 -9.35
CA HIS A 124 -12.63 -2.92 -8.37
C HIS A 124 -11.55 -3.74 -9.09
N SER A 125 -10.48 -3.09 -9.52
CA SER A 125 -9.49 -3.67 -10.43
C SER A 125 -8.06 -3.32 -10.01
N GLU A 126 -7.12 -4.22 -10.32
CA GLU A 126 -5.69 -4.00 -10.07
C GLU A 126 -5.17 -2.89 -10.99
N VAL A 127 -4.41 -1.92 -10.43
CA VAL A 127 -3.92 -0.74 -11.17
C VAL A 127 -2.78 -1.12 -12.12
N VAL A 128 -1.85 -1.97 -11.65
CA VAL A 128 -0.71 -2.46 -12.45
C VAL A 128 -0.63 -3.97 -12.27
N PRO A 129 -1.30 -4.76 -13.13
CA PRO A 129 -1.33 -6.21 -13.01
C PRO A 129 0.05 -6.86 -12.90
N GLY A 130 0.27 -7.63 -11.84
CA GLY A 130 1.50 -8.38 -11.59
C GLY A 130 2.57 -7.62 -10.81
N LEU A 131 2.41 -6.32 -10.60
CA LEU A 131 3.33 -5.54 -9.77
C LEU A 131 3.00 -5.73 -8.29
N VAL A 132 3.94 -6.33 -7.56
CA VAL A 132 3.86 -6.45 -6.11
C VAL A 132 4.38 -5.16 -5.50
N MET A 133 3.54 -4.50 -4.72
CA MET A 133 3.82 -3.18 -4.18
C MET A 133 3.19 -2.96 -2.82
N GLU A 134 3.75 -2.05 -2.03
CA GLU A 134 3.30 -1.70 -0.69
C GLU A 134 3.50 -0.21 -0.41
N PHE A 135 2.95 0.26 0.71
CA PHE A 135 3.07 1.65 1.18
C PHE A 135 2.70 2.70 0.11
N PRO A 136 1.49 2.63 -0.47
CA PRO A 136 1.09 3.59 -1.48
C PRO A 136 0.89 4.97 -0.84
N THR A 137 1.51 5.98 -1.44
CA THR A 137 1.43 7.38 -1.02
C THR A 137 1.06 8.27 -2.21
N GLN A 138 0.31 9.33 -1.95
CA GLN A 138 -0.06 10.31 -2.98
C GLN A 138 1.02 11.39 -3.08
N ASP A 139 1.29 11.86 -4.31
CA ASP A 139 2.11 13.05 -4.50
C ASP A 139 1.43 14.29 -3.91
N VAL A 140 2.20 15.11 -3.19
CA VAL A 140 1.65 16.28 -2.49
C VAL A 140 1.19 17.40 -3.42
N LEU A 141 1.68 17.44 -4.68
CA LEU A 141 1.31 18.43 -5.69
C LEU A 141 0.37 17.89 -6.76
N SER A 142 0.35 16.58 -7.00
CA SER A 142 -0.43 15.98 -8.07
C SER A 142 -1.32 14.85 -7.58
N PRO A 143 -2.65 15.05 -7.50
CA PRO A 143 -3.55 14.06 -6.94
C PRO A 143 -3.66 12.78 -7.78
N SER A 144 -3.22 12.80 -9.04
CA SER A 144 -3.20 11.64 -9.94
C SER A 144 -1.88 10.86 -9.93
N ILE A 145 -0.92 11.25 -9.09
CA ILE A 145 0.37 10.56 -8.98
C ILE A 145 0.42 9.81 -7.66
N LEU A 146 0.80 8.53 -7.75
CA LEU A 146 1.06 7.64 -6.64
C LEU A 146 2.52 7.22 -6.63
N TYR A 147 3.06 6.99 -5.43
CA TYR A 147 4.32 6.31 -5.21
C TYR A 147 4.12 5.10 -4.31
N CYS A 148 4.68 3.96 -4.69
CA CYS A 148 4.63 2.73 -3.91
C CYS A 148 6.04 2.13 -3.80
N GLY A 149 6.35 1.48 -2.68
CA GLY A 149 7.46 0.53 -2.66
C GLY A 149 7.14 -0.63 -3.60
N ALA A 150 8.11 -1.08 -4.39
CA ALA A 150 7.95 -2.14 -5.39
C ALA A 150 8.86 -3.34 -5.07
N ALA A 151 8.34 -4.54 -5.26
CA ALA A 151 9.05 -5.78 -4.95
C ALA A 151 9.35 -6.63 -6.19
N CYS A 152 8.39 -6.80 -7.10
CA CYS A 152 8.58 -7.52 -8.36
C CYS A 152 7.47 -7.20 -9.38
N THR A 153 7.61 -7.69 -10.60
CA THR A 153 6.63 -7.48 -11.70
C THR A 153 5.95 -8.76 -12.19
N ASP A 154 6.16 -9.90 -11.53
CA ASP A 154 5.61 -11.19 -11.93
C ASP A 154 4.61 -11.78 -10.91
N GLY A 155 4.23 -10.99 -9.91
CA GLY A 155 3.31 -11.40 -8.84
C GLY A 155 3.96 -12.18 -7.70
N THR A 156 5.28 -12.42 -7.73
CA THR A 156 5.98 -13.11 -6.65
C THR A 156 6.04 -12.24 -5.40
N SER A 157 5.48 -12.71 -4.29
CA SER A 157 5.64 -12.03 -3.00
C SER A 157 7.13 -11.92 -2.65
N LEU A 158 7.63 -10.69 -2.45
CA LEU A 158 9.03 -10.39 -2.14
C LEU A 158 9.13 -9.12 -1.27
N PRO A 159 10.25 -8.90 -0.56
CA PRO A 159 10.55 -7.61 0.05
C PRO A 159 10.65 -6.48 -0.98
N GLY A 160 10.39 -5.24 -0.54
CA GLY A 160 10.57 -4.06 -1.37
C GLY A 160 12.04 -3.83 -1.75
N VAL A 161 12.32 -3.74 -3.04
CA VAL A 161 13.66 -3.54 -3.64
C VAL A 161 13.63 -2.47 -4.74
N GLY A 162 12.59 -1.64 -4.75
CA GLY A 162 12.37 -0.61 -5.76
C GLY A 162 11.25 0.33 -5.35
N ILE A 163 11.02 1.34 -6.17
CA ILE A 163 9.94 2.32 -5.99
C ILE A 163 9.24 2.46 -7.33
N CYS A 164 7.92 2.46 -7.31
CA CYS A 164 7.08 2.67 -8.47
C CYS A 164 6.41 4.04 -8.37
N LYS A 165 6.49 4.82 -9.45
CA LYS A 165 5.70 6.03 -9.69
C LYS A 165 4.57 5.67 -10.65
N ILE A 166 3.33 5.93 -10.28
CA ILE A 166 2.14 5.62 -11.09
C ILE A 166 1.39 6.92 -11.39
N ASP A 167 1.11 7.18 -12.66
CA ASP A 167 0.17 8.21 -13.10
C ASP A 167 -1.16 7.54 -13.46
N VAL A 168 -2.12 7.62 -12.54
CA VAL A 168 -3.43 6.98 -12.70
C VAL A 168 -4.31 7.67 -13.75
N SER A 169 -4.03 8.94 -14.07
CA SER A 169 -4.77 9.67 -15.11
C SER A 169 -4.37 9.26 -16.53
N LYS A 170 -3.12 8.81 -16.70
CA LYS A 170 -2.57 8.36 -17.98
C LYS A 170 -2.45 6.85 -18.09
N ASN A 171 -2.71 6.12 -17.00
CA ASN A 171 -2.48 4.69 -16.89
C ASN A 171 -1.03 4.31 -17.25
N THR A 172 -0.07 5.08 -16.74
CA THR A 172 1.36 4.85 -16.96
C THR A 172 2.07 4.68 -15.63
N HIS A 173 3.16 3.93 -15.62
CA HIS A 173 4.03 3.80 -14.45
C HIS A 173 5.49 3.77 -14.87
N ASP A 174 6.36 4.11 -13.93
CA ASP A 174 7.81 4.03 -14.03
C ASP A 174 8.34 3.39 -12.74
N ILE A 175 9.37 2.55 -12.84
CA ILE A 175 9.91 1.83 -11.69
C ILE A 175 11.41 2.04 -11.64
N TRP A 176 11.86 2.57 -10.51
CA TRP A 176 13.27 2.52 -10.15
C TRP A 176 13.53 1.27 -9.32
N TRP A 177 14.48 0.45 -9.78
CA TRP A 177 14.98 -0.71 -9.04
C TRP A 177 16.27 -0.33 -8.32
N ALA A 178 16.35 -0.69 -7.05
CA ALA A 178 17.53 -0.41 -6.25
C ALA A 178 18.71 -1.31 -6.66
N GLU A 179 19.92 -0.91 -6.25
CA GLU A 179 21.10 -1.74 -6.47
C GLU A 179 21.02 -3.06 -5.66
N HIS A 180 21.96 -3.97 -5.94
CA HIS A 180 22.03 -5.25 -5.25
C HIS A 180 22.04 -5.08 -3.72
N GLN A 181 21.21 -5.86 -3.02
CA GLN A 181 21.05 -5.86 -1.55
C GLN A 181 20.51 -4.57 -0.93
N ILE A 182 19.93 -3.67 -1.74
CA ILE A 182 19.23 -2.50 -1.23
C ILE A 182 17.73 -2.80 -1.11
N PHE A 183 17.18 -2.58 0.08
CA PHE A 183 15.76 -2.72 0.40
C PHE A 183 15.14 -1.34 0.61
N THR A 184 13.96 -1.14 0.05
CA THR A 184 13.25 0.16 0.03
C THR A 184 12.11 0.17 1.03
N GLY A 185 11.87 1.31 1.68
CA GLY A 185 10.70 1.53 2.55
C GLY A 185 9.60 2.37 1.92
N GLU A 186 8.72 2.92 2.77
CA GLU A 186 7.73 3.92 2.37
C GLU A 186 8.41 5.15 1.72
N THR A 187 7.72 5.75 0.76
CA THR A 187 8.13 7.00 0.11
C THR A 187 7.31 8.16 0.64
N CYS A 188 7.97 9.28 0.98
CA CYS A 188 7.32 10.51 1.38
C CYS A 188 7.53 11.58 0.30
N SER A 189 6.44 12.13 -0.24
CA SER A 189 6.47 13.21 -1.23
C SER A 189 6.52 14.58 -0.54
N VAL A 190 7.41 15.45 -1.01
CA VAL A 190 7.65 16.80 -0.48
C VAL A 190 7.66 17.80 -1.64
N ALA A 191 6.81 18.82 -1.58
CA ALA A 191 6.74 19.83 -2.63
C ALA A 191 8.08 20.55 -2.78
N LYS A 192 8.57 20.70 -4.01
CA LYS A 192 9.70 21.60 -4.26
C LYS A 192 9.26 23.04 -4.00
N GLN A 193 10.19 23.84 -3.49
CA GLN A 193 9.93 25.25 -3.14
C GLN A 193 10.26 26.18 -4.31
N ASN A 194 9.97 27.47 -4.14
CA ASN A 194 10.37 28.55 -5.07
C ASN A 194 9.84 28.41 -6.50
N GLY A 195 8.70 27.73 -6.68
CA GLY A 195 8.07 27.56 -7.99
C GLY A 195 8.74 26.49 -8.86
N GLU A 196 9.68 25.72 -8.31
CA GLU A 196 10.19 24.52 -8.97
C GLU A 196 9.06 23.51 -9.18
N LYS A 197 9.08 22.84 -10.33
CA LYS A 197 8.06 21.87 -10.72
C LYS A 197 8.34 20.51 -10.06
N GLY A 198 7.29 19.89 -9.55
CA GLY A 198 7.35 18.52 -9.02
C GLY A 198 7.72 18.47 -7.54
N SER A 199 8.01 17.28 -7.08
CA SER A 199 8.23 16.94 -5.68
C SER A 199 9.59 16.28 -5.50
N TRP A 200 10.21 16.49 -4.35
CA TRP A 200 11.24 15.58 -3.83
C TRP A 200 10.55 14.35 -3.26
N LEU A 201 11.13 13.17 -3.49
CA LEU A 201 10.69 11.94 -2.84
C LEU A 201 11.77 11.46 -1.89
N LEU A 202 11.36 11.18 -0.67
CA LEU A 202 12.24 10.76 0.41
C LEU A 202 11.91 9.32 0.78
N THR A 203 12.90 8.43 0.77
CA THR A 203 12.71 7.04 1.15
C THR A 203 13.93 6.49 1.86
N LEU A 204 13.73 5.59 2.82
CA LEU A 204 14.83 4.90 3.47
C LEU A 204 15.27 3.72 2.61
N LEU A 205 16.57 3.63 2.39
CA LEU A 205 17.25 2.59 1.63
C LEU A 205 18.14 1.82 2.60
N TYR A 206 17.76 0.59 2.96
CA TYR A 206 18.58 -0.29 3.77
C TYR A 206 19.52 -1.10 2.88
N ASP A 207 20.82 -0.91 3.06
CA ASP A 207 21.88 -1.69 2.42
C ASP A 207 22.27 -2.85 3.33
N ALA A 208 21.85 -4.06 2.95
CA ALA A 208 22.16 -5.26 3.72
C ALA A 208 23.63 -5.71 3.58
N GLY A 209 24.33 -5.28 2.52
CA GLY A 209 25.75 -5.60 2.33
C GLY A 209 26.67 -4.77 3.23
N ASN A 210 26.27 -3.53 3.51
CA ASN A 210 27.01 -2.61 4.39
C ASN A 210 26.39 -2.45 5.79
N GLU A 211 25.25 -3.07 6.05
CA GLU A 211 24.45 -2.96 7.28
C GLU A 211 24.17 -1.50 7.67
N ARG A 212 23.74 -0.69 6.70
CA ARG A 212 23.50 0.74 6.87
C ARG A 212 22.26 1.21 6.14
N THR A 213 21.64 2.25 6.68
CA THR A 213 20.53 2.90 6.01
C THR A 213 20.97 4.24 5.42
N SER A 214 20.42 4.59 4.27
CA SER A 214 20.55 5.92 3.68
C SER A 214 19.17 6.51 3.44
N LEU A 215 19.04 7.83 3.53
CA LEU A 215 17.87 8.53 2.99
C LEU A 215 18.12 8.78 1.50
N GLY A 216 17.40 8.08 0.63
CA GLY A 216 17.36 8.36 -0.80
C GLY A 216 16.49 9.57 -1.08
N ILE A 217 17.00 10.46 -1.94
CA ILE A 217 16.31 11.67 -2.40
C ILE A 217 16.14 11.54 -3.90
N PHE A 218 14.90 11.50 -4.36
CA PHE A 218 14.56 11.41 -5.79
C PHE A 218 13.89 12.69 -6.25
N ASP A 219 14.10 13.02 -7.52
CA ASP A 219 13.35 14.06 -8.21
C ASP A 219 12.16 13.43 -8.93
N SER A 220 10.93 13.87 -8.66
CA SER A 220 9.75 13.34 -9.33
C SER A 220 9.79 13.55 -10.86
N GLU A 221 10.49 14.57 -11.36
CA GLU A 221 10.53 14.90 -12.79
C GLU A 221 11.51 14.01 -13.56
N THR A 222 12.55 13.49 -12.89
CA THR A 222 13.55 12.58 -13.45
C THR A 222 13.60 11.26 -12.68
N PHE A 223 12.44 10.78 -12.24
CA PHE A 223 12.29 9.65 -11.31
C PHE A 223 13.08 8.40 -11.73
N GLY A 224 13.01 8.03 -13.01
CA GLY A 224 13.70 6.85 -13.55
C GLY A 224 15.23 6.91 -13.50
N ASP A 225 15.83 8.10 -13.36
CA ASP A 225 17.28 8.25 -13.18
C ASP A 225 17.75 7.79 -11.80
N GLY A 226 16.81 7.50 -10.89
CA GLY A 226 17.08 7.10 -9.52
C GLY A 226 17.32 8.27 -8.57
N PRO A 227 17.93 8.02 -7.41
CA PRO A 227 18.11 9.06 -6.41
C PRO A 227 19.14 10.10 -6.88
N VAL A 228 18.75 11.38 -6.89
CA VAL A 228 19.64 12.52 -7.14
C VAL A 228 20.64 12.73 -6.01
N GLY A 229 20.38 12.15 -4.83
CA GLY A 229 21.29 12.17 -3.69
C GLY A 229 20.94 11.12 -2.64
N ARG A 230 21.92 10.78 -1.80
CA ARG A 230 21.74 9.91 -0.64
C ARG A 230 22.39 10.54 0.59
N VAL A 231 21.65 10.58 1.70
CA VAL A 231 22.22 10.92 3.01
C VAL A 231 22.50 9.62 3.76
N HIS A 232 23.78 9.25 3.84
CA HIS A 232 24.19 8.02 4.49
C HIS A 232 24.18 8.14 6.01
N LEU A 233 23.45 7.24 6.68
CA LEU A 233 23.52 7.11 8.12
C LEU A 233 24.75 6.27 8.52
N ARG A 234 25.17 6.44 9.76
CA ARG A 234 26.31 5.69 10.33
C ARG A 234 25.93 4.30 10.85
N HIS A 235 24.64 3.95 10.80
CA HIS A 235 24.05 2.72 11.34
C HIS A 235 22.88 2.26 10.47
N ALA A 236 22.48 1.00 10.63
CA ALA A 236 21.21 0.50 10.14
C ALA A 236 20.05 1.06 10.96
N LEU A 237 18.96 1.40 10.28
CA LEU A 237 17.65 1.52 10.90
C LEU A 237 16.91 0.21 10.71
N THR A 238 16.15 -0.21 11.73
CA THR A 238 15.18 -1.30 11.57
C THR A 238 14.12 -0.89 10.55
N TYR A 239 13.63 -1.85 9.76
CA TYR A 239 12.58 -1.60 8.79
C TYR A 239 11.35 -0.99 9.50
N GLY A 240 11.01 0.24 9.14
CA GLY A 240 9.95 1.01 9.75
C GLY A 240 8.59 0.75 9.12
N LEU A 241 7.58 1.46 9.63
CA LEU A 241 6.26 1.56 9.01
C LEU A 241 6.13 2.91 8.33
N HIS A 242 5.34 3.81 8.92
CA HIS A 242 4.99 5.09 8.30
C HIS A 242 5.83 6.26 8.80
N GLY A 243 5.96 7.27 7.95
CA GLY A 243 6.54 8.58 8.24
C GLY A 243 5.72 9.72 7.64
N SER A 244 6.06 10.93 8.04
CA SER A 244 5.55 12.15 7.41
C SER A 244 6.63 13.22 7.39
N PHE A 245 6.53 14.13 6.42
CA PHE A 245 7.39 15.30 6.36
C PHE A 245 6.61 16.51 6.84
N GLU A 246 7.18 17.23 7.80
CA GLU A 246 6.65 18.53 8.25
C GLU A 246 7.58 19.63 7.76
N GLN A 247 7.00 20.61 7.07
CA GLN A 247 7.74 21.79 6.64
C GLN A 247 8.01 22.70 7.84
N SER A 248 9.26 23.12 8.03
CA SER A 248 9.58 24.12 9.05
C SER A 248 8.85 25.44 8.75
N LYS A 249 8.23 26.02 9.78
CA LYS A 249 7.58 27.33 9.72
C LYS A 249 8.58 28.48 9.60
#